data_AF-A0A933G5Z9-F1
#
_entry.id   AF-A0A933G5Z9-F1
#
_cell.length_a   1.000
_cell.length_b   1.000
_cell.length_c   1.000
_cell.angle_alpha   90.00
_cell.angle_beta   90.00
_cell.angle_gamma   90.00
#
_symmetry.space_group_name_H-M   'P 1'
#
loop_
_entity.id
_entity.type
_entity.pdbx_description
1 polymer ?
#
loop_
_entity_poly.entity_id
_entity_poly.type
_entity_poly.pdbx_seq_one_letter_code
_entity_poly.pdbx_strand_id
1 'polypeptide(L)' 'MKQYQVELPDKVADELEALVQAGWFQNQGEAVRMAIVEFVRRRSLDLTEEFQREDIAWALRQKTGAR' A
#
# COMPACT_ATOMS: atom_id res chain seq x y z
N MET A 1 -11.39 -14.52 2.40
CA MET A 1 -10.02 -14.03 2.70
C MET A 1 -9.05 -14.72 1.77
N LYS A 2 -8.06 -14.01 1.24
CA LYS A 2 -6.97 -14.62 0.44
C LYS A 2 -5.75 -14.85 1.34
N GLN A 3 -4.99 -15.91 1.10
CA GLN A 3 -3.78 -16.24 1.85
C GLN A 3 -2.56 -16.13 0.94
N TYR A 4 -1.50 -15.52 1.44
CA TYR A 4 -0.22 -15.39 0.76
C TYR A 4 0.88 -15.88 1.69
N GLN A 5 1.84 -16.63 1.16
CA GLN A 5 3.08 -16.96 1.83
C GLN A 5 4.17 -16.02 1.29
N VAL A 6 4.89 -15.38 2.19
CA VAL A 6 5.96 -14.44 1.86
C VAL A 6 7.15 -14.75 2.76
N GLU A 7 8.34 -14.69 2.18
CA GLU A 7 9.58 -14.74 2.93
C GLU A 7 9.93 -13.31 3.38
N LEU A 8 10.31 -13.17 4.64
CA LEU A 8 10.73 -11.90 5.23
C LEU A 8 12.20 -12.00 5.62
N PRO A 9 12.97 -10.90 5.51
CA PRO A 9 14.31 -10.86 6.08
C PRO A 9 14.27 -11.13 7.59
N ASP A 10 15.21 -11.91 8.11
CA ASP A 10 15.25 -12.34 9.52
C ASP A 10 15.07 -11.16 10.48
N LYS A 11 15.80 -10.08 10.26
CA LYS A 11 15.71 -8.86 11.08
C LYS A 11 14.29 -8.29 11.15
N VAL A 12 13.55 -8.33 10.04
CA VAL A 12 12.16 -7.83 9.99
C VAL A 12 11.22 -8.78 10.74
N ALA A 13 11.47 -10.09 10.66
CA ALA A 13 10.72 -11.08 11.43
C ALA A 13 10.96 -10.91 12.94
N ASP A 14 12.21 -10.65 13.36
CA ASP A 14 12.58 -10.39 14.75
C ASP A 14 11.89 -9.12 15.29
N GLU A 15 11.92 -8.02 14.51
CA GLU A 15 11.23 -6.78 14.86
C GLU A 15 9.72 -6.98 14.97
N LEU A 16 9.13 -7.78 14.07
CA LEU A 16 7.71 -8.11 14.10
C LEU A 16 7.34 -8.91 15.36
N GLU A 17 8.18 -9.85 15.76
CA GLU A 17 8.01 -10.59 17.01
C GLU A 17 8.11 -9.67 18.24
N ALA A 18 9.10 -8.78 18.26
CA ALA A 18 9.25 -7.81 19.35
C ALA A 18 8.00 -6.91 19.53
N LEU A 19 7.36 -6.51 18.42
CA LEU A 19 6.11 -5.73 18.47
C LEU A 19 4.94 -6.51 19.10
N VAL A 20 4.84 -7.80 18.81
CA VAL A 20 3.83 -8.69 19.42
C VAL A 20 4.13 -8.89 20.90
N GLN A 21 5.39 -9.15 21.26
CA GLN A 21 5.81 -9.35 22.66
C GLN A 21 5.59 -8.08 23.50
N ALA A 22 5.79 -6.90 22.92
CA ALA A 22 5.49 -5.62 23.55
C ALA A 22 3.98 -5.30 23.65
N GLY A 23 3.11 -6.18 23.14
CA GLY A 23 1.65 -6.07 23.28
C GLY A 23 0.97 -5.11 22.29
N TRP A 24 1.70 -4.62 21.28
CA TRP A 24 1.13 -3.74 20.25
C TRP A 24 0.16 -4.47 19.32
N PHE A 25 0.38 -5.78 19.12
CA PHE A 25 -0.45 -6.65 18.28
C PHE A 25 -0.67 -7.99 18.97
N GLN A 26 -1.80 -8.63 18.68
CA GLN A 26 -2.16 -9.94 19.22
C GLN A 26 -1.36 -11.08 18.59
N ASN A 27 -0.93 -10.92 17.34
CA ASN A 27 -0.08 -11.87 16.62
C ASN A 27 0.61 -11.19 15.42
N GLN A 28 1.64 -11.84 14.89
CA GLN A 28 2.39 -11.37 13.72
C GLN A 28 1.48 -11.13 12.51
N GLY A 29 0.48 -12.00 12.30
CA GLY A 29 -0.45 -11.88 11.18
C GLY A 29 -1.29 -10.61 11.22
N GLU A 30 -1.65 -10.12 12.41
CA GLU A 30 -2.35 -8.85 12.59
C GLU A 30 -1.47 -7.67 12.18
N ALA A 31 -0.24 -7.65 12.67
CA ALA A 31 0.74 -6.63 12.34
C ALA A 31 1.02 -6.57 10.83
N VAL A 32 1.20 -7.73 10.18
CA VAL A 32 1.39 -7.80 8.72
C VAL A 32 0.16 -7.30 7.96
N ARG A 33 -1.05 -7.68 8.36
CA ARG A 33 -2.28 -7.18 7.71
C ARG A 33 -2.39 -5.67 7.83
N MET A 34 -2.13 -5.11 9.01
CA MET A 34 -2.14 -3.67 9.24
C MET A 34 -1.11 -2.96 8.35
N ALA A 35 0.12 -3.46 8.28
CA ALA A 35 1.17 -2.90 7.44
C ALA A 35 0.78 -2.89 5.95
N ILE A 36 0.23 -4.00 5.44
CA ILE A 36 -0.19 -4.10 4.03
C ILE A 36 -1.35 -3.15 3.74
N VAL A 37 -2.35 -3.06 4.63
CA VAL A 37 -3.50 -2.15 4.45
C VAL A 37 -3.03 -0.70 4.43
N GLU A 38 -2.16 -0.31 5.35
CA GLU A 38 -1.58 1.03 5.40
C GLU A 38 -0.73 1.34 4.16
N PHE A 39 0.08 0.39 3.71
CA PHE A 39 0.89 0.53 2.50
C PHE A 39 0.03 0.77 1.27
N VAL A 40 -1.00 -0.07 1.07
CA VAL A 40 -1.93 0.07 -0.06
C VAL A 40 -2.67 1.41 0.01
N ARG A 41 -3.19 1.78 1.18
CA ARG A 41 -3.91 3.06 1.36
C ARG A 41 -3.07 4.27 0.99
N ARG A 42 -1.82 4.33 1.47
CA ARG A 42 -0.89 5.43 1.16
C ARG A 42 -0.63 5.51 -0.33
N ARG A 43 -0.39 4.37 -0.99
CA ARG A 43 -0.10 4.33 -2.42
C ARG A 43 -1.34 4.59 -3.29
N SER A 44 -2.52 4.21 -2.85
CA SER A 44 -3.76 4.50 -3.56
C SER A 44 -4.05 5.99 -3.63
N LEU A 45 -3.66 6.78 -2.63
CA LEU A 45 -3.76 8.24 -2.70
C LEU A 45 -2.83 8.82 -3.76
N ASP A 46 -1.56 8.39 -3.78
CA ASP A 46 -0.60 8.80 -4.81
C ASP A 46 -1.08 8.45 -6.22
N LEU A 47 -1.57 7.23 -6.40
CA LEU A 47 -2.07 6.74 -7.69
C LEU A 47 -3.34 7.48 -8.12
N THR A 48 -4.19 7.87 -7.19
CA THR A 48 -5.41 8.65 -7.51
C THR A 48 -5.04 10.02 -8.06
N GLU A 49 -4.03 10.68 -7.50
CA GLU A 49 -3.54 11.96 -8.01
C GLU A 49 -2.91 11.80 -9.40
N GLU A 50 -2.11 10.76 -9.61
CA GLU A 50 -1.48 10.46 -10.90
C GLU A 50 -2.53 10.20 -11.99
N PHE A 51 -3.53 9.35 -11.72
CA PHE A 51 -4.63 9.08 -12.65
C PHE A 51 -5.46 10.32 -12.97
N GLN A 52 -5.75 11.18 -11.98
CA GLN A 52 -6.45 12.45 -12.23
C GLN A 52 -5.65 13.38 -13.17
N ARG A 53 -4.33 13.44 -13.01
CA ARG A 53 -3.46 14.25 -13.87
C ARG A 53 -3.42 13.69 -15.29
N GLU A 54 -3.36 12.37 -15.45
CA GLU A 54 -3.42 11.70 -16.75
C GLU A 54 -4.76 11.97 -17.46
N ASP A 55 -5.88 11.86 -16.75
CA ASP A 55 -7.22 12.15 -17.29
C ASP A 55 -7.35 13.61 -17.76
N ILE A 56 -6.88 14.58 -16.95
CA ILE A 56 -6.87 16.00 -17.33
C ILE A 56 -5.98 16.24 -18.55
N ALA A 57 -4.78 15.66 -18.58
CA ALA A 57 -3.85 15.81 -19.69
C ALA A 57 -4.42 15.22 -20.99
N TRP A 58 -5.10 14.07 -20.90
CA TRP A 58 -5.81 13.47 -22.03
C TRP A 58 -6.95 14.36 -22.52
N ALA A 59 -7.77 14.89 -21.61
CA ALA A 59 -8.89 15.77 -21.96
C ALA A 59 -8.41 17.08 -22.63
N LEU A 60 -7.28 17.64 -22.17
CA LEU A 60 -6.66 18.80 -22.79
C LEU A 60 -6.15 18.50 -24.20
N ARG A 61 -5.50 17.35 -24.42
CA ARG A 61 -5.05 16.91 -25.76
C ARG A 61 -6.23 16.75 -26.73
N GLN A 62 -7.33 16.15 -26.28
CA GLN A 62 -8.55 16.02 -27.08
C GLN A 62 -9.13 17.39 -27.45
N LYS A 63 -9.18 18.33 -26.49
CA LYS A 63 -9.71 19.69 -26.72
C LYS A 63 -8.84 20.50 -27.69
N THR A 64 -7.52 20.32 -27.66
CA THR A 64 -6.58 21.05 -28.53
C THR A 64 -6.46 20.40 -29.92
N GLY A 65 -6.58 19.07 -30.04
CA GLY A 65 -6.55 18.36 -31.32
C GLY A 65 -7.85 18.45 -32.14
N ALA A 66 -8.94 18.93 -31.54
CA ALA A 66 -10.23 19.13 -32.19
C ALA A 66 -10.42 20.54 -32.80
N ARG A 67 -9.34 21.30 -33.00
CA ARG A 67 -9.36 22.68 -33.50
C ARG A 67 -8.53 22.86 -34.77
#